data_AF-A0A923YUV6-F1
#
_entry.id   AF-A0A923YUV6-F1
#
_cell.length_a   1.000
_cell.length_b   1.000
_cell.length_c   1.000
_cell.angle_alpha   90.00
_cell.angle_beta   90.00
_cell.angle_gamma   90.00
#
_symmetry.space_group_name_H-M   'P 1'
#
loop_
_entity.id
_entity.type
_entity.pdbx_description
1 polymer ?
#
loop_
_entity_poly.entity_id
_entity_poly.type
_entity_poly.pdbx_seq_one_letter_code
_entity_poly.pdbx_strand_id
1 'polypeptide(L)'
;HDLNAPMAGLDTIPLDRQPPVAILFWSFRIMVGLGFAMLGLGLWSLLARMRGKLFEWTWFHRAALVMGPSGFVAVLAGWVTTEVGRQPYTIYGQLLTAHSHSPLAAPAVAASLLAFVVVYFVAFGAGIYYLLHMMAKPPQAHEPEPAHMPQRGAGITPAPAVQGDPKHGAVA
;
A
#
# COMPACT_ATOMS: atom_id res chain seq x y z
N HIS A 1 -2.52 20.07 -29.53
CA HIS A 1 -2.12 20.47 -28.17
C HIS A 1 -1.67 21.92 -28.24
N ASP A 2 -2.49 22.85 -27.75
CA ASP A 2 -2.13 24.27 -27.64
C ASP A 2 -1.71 24.54 -26.19
N LEU A 3 -0.55 25.15 -26.00
CA LEU A 3 -0.01 25.48 -24.68
C LEU A 3 -0.83 26.57 -23.97
N ASN A 4 -1.69 27.29 -24.71
CA ASN A 4 -2.49 28.40 -24.21
C ASN A 4 -4.00 28.10 -24.14
N ALA A 5 -4.41 26.83 -24.25
CA ALA A 5 -5.81 26.47 -24.13
C ALA A 5 -6.34 26.88 -22.74
N PRO A 6 -7.37 27.74 -22.65
CA PRO A 6 -7.90 28.19 -21.36
C PRO A 6 -8.50 27.00 -20.62
N MET A 7 -7.96 26.70 -19.45
CA MET A 7 -8.53 25.71 -18.54
C MET A 7 -9.61 26.40 -17.71
N ALA A 8 -10.80 25.80 -17.64
CA ALA A 8 -11.88 26.32 -16.82
C ALA A 8 -11.42 26.35 -15.34
N GLY A 9 -11.32 27.56 -14.80
CA GLY A 9 -10.95 27.78 -13.40
C GLY A 9 -12.10 27.46 -12.46
N LEU A 10 -11.80 27.32 -11.17
CA LEU A 10 -12.82 27.06 -10.14
C LEU A 10 -13.88 28.18 -10.06
N ASP A 11 -13.54 29.38 -10.54
CA ASP A 11 -14.41 30.56 -10.61
C ASP A 11 -15.62 30.36 -11.55
N THR A 12 -15.58 29.35 -12.42
CA THR A 12 -16.72 29.00 -13.28
C THR A 12 -17.74 28.07 -12.60
N ILE A 13 -17.44 27.58 -11.40
CA ILE A 13 -18.28 26.62 -10.65
C ILE A 13 -18.93 27.33 -9.45
N PRO A 14 -20.27 27.21 -9.28
CA PRO A 14 -20.97 27.72 -8.10
C PRO A 14 -20.34 27.26 -6.78
N LEU A 15 -20.22 28.16 -5.81
CA LEU A 15 -19.49 27.93 -4.55
C LEU A 15 -20.02 26.72 -3.74
N ASP A 16 -21.33 26.44 -3.85
CA ASP A 16 -22.03 25.31 -3.24
C ASP A 16 -21.70 23.95 -3.89
N ARG A 17 -21.05 23.97 -5.06
CA ARG A 17 -20.66 22.79 -5.84
C ARG A 17 -19.16 22.58 -5.90
N GLN A 18 -18.40 23.42 -5.21
CA GLN A 18 -16.94 23.29 -5.17
C GLN A 18 -16.54 22.20 -4.15
N PRO A 19 -15.66 21.27 -4.54
CA PRO A 19 -15.09 20.33 -3.60
C PRO A 19 -14.21 21.07 -2.58
N PRO A 20 -13.92 20.47 -1.42
CA PRO A 20 -13.03 21.07 -0.42
C PRO A 20 -11.58 21.10 -0.95
N VAL A 21 -11.23 22.22 -1.61
CA VAL A 21 -9.97 22.40 -2.34
C VAL A 21 -8.72 22.28 -1.49
N ALA A 22 -8.79 22.63 -0.21
CA ALA A 22 -7.66 22.54 0.70
C ALA A 22 -7.18 21.09 0.86
N ILE A 23 -8.12 20.14 1.00
CA ILE A 23 -7.80 18.72 1.14
C ILE A 23 -7.16 18.21 -0.15
N LEU A 24 -7.75 18.53 -1.30
CA LEU A 24 -7.22 18.13 -2.61
C LEU A 24 -5.82 18.67 -2.87
N PHE A 25 -5.60 19.93 -2.56
CA PHE A 25 -4.32 20.58 -2.74
C PHE A 25 -3.20 19.86 -1.96
N TRP A 26 -3.44 19.56 -0.68
CA TRP A 26 -2.45 18.88 0.14
C TRP A 26 -2.30 17.40 -0.19
N SER A 27 -3.40 16.66 -0.41
CA SER A 27 -3.36 15.25 -0.78
C SER A 27 -2.64 15.03 -2.11
N PHE A 28 -2.89 15.87 -3.12
CA PHE A 28 -2.19 15.82 -4.40
C PHE A 28 -0.68 16.02 -4.24
N ARG A 29 -0.27 17.01 -3.44
CA ARG A 29 1.14 17.31 -3.20
C ARG A 29 1.85 16.19 -2.44
N ILE A 30 1.20 15.58 -1.46
CA ILE A 30 1.75 14.43 -0.73
C ILE A 30 1.91 13.25 -1.68
N MET A 31 0.89 12.93 -2.49
CA MET A 31 0.94 11.85 -3.47
C MET A 31 2.11 12.04 -4.45
N VAL A 32 2.18 13.21 -5.08
CA VAL A 32 3.21 13.54 -6.07
C VAL A 32 4.60 13.58 -5.42
N GLY A 33 4.72 14.22 -4.25
CA GLY A 33 5.97 14.32 -3.51
C GLY A 33 6.54 12.96 -3.13
N LEU A 34 5.70 12.06 -2.61
CA LEU A 34 6.12 10.68 -2.31
C LEU A 34 6.45 9.89 -3.58
N GLY A 35 5.69 10.08 -4.67
CA GLY A 35 5.97 9.48 -5.97
C GLY A 35 7.36 9.83 -6.49
N PHE A 36 7.71 11.12 -6.48
CA PHE A 36 9.06 11.56 -6.88
C PHE A 36 10.13 11.14 -5.88
N ALA A 37 9.83 11.10 -4.58
CA ALA A 37 10.78 10.61 -3.59
C ALA A 37 11.12 9.12 -3.80
N MET A 38 10.13 8.29 -4.11
CA MET A 38 10.32 6.88 -4.45
C MET A 38 11.12 6.71 -5.76
N LEU A 39 10.85 7.53 -6.78
CA LEU A 39 11.62 7.54 -8.02
C LEU A 39 13.08 7.93 -7.77
N GLY A 40 13.30 8.97 -6.97
CA GLY A 40 14.64 9.41 -6.57
C GLY A 40 15.41 8.33 -5.82
N LEU A 41 14.74 7.59 -4.92
CA LEU A 41 15.34 6.47 -4.21
C LEU A 41 15.69 5.30 -5.15
N GLY A 42 14.83 5.02 -6.13
CA GLY A 42 15.11 4.04 -7.20
C GLY A 42 16.33 4.42 -8.05
N LEU A 43 16.44 5.69 -8.43
CA LEU A 43 17.59 6.19 -9.18
C LEU A 43 18.87 6.17 -8.34
N TRP A 44 18.79 6.52 -7.05
CA TRP A 44 19.92 6.42 -6.12
C TRP A 44 20.37 4.97 -5.95
N SER A 45 19.43 4.02 -5.86
CA SER A 45 19.72 2.58 -5.84
C SER A 45 20.50 2.14 -7.09
N LEU A 46 20.06 2.59 -8.28
CA LEU A 46 20.73 2.29 -9.54
C LEU A 46 22.16 2.83 -9.57
N LEU A 47 22.36 4.09 -9.16
CA LEU A 47 23.68 4.71 -9.08
C LEU A 47 24.59 3.99 -8.07
N ALA A 48 24.06 3.59 -6.91
CA ALA A 48 24.80 2.83 -5.90
C ALA A 48 25.18 1.43 -6.43
N ARG A 49 24.30 0.79 -7.21
CA ARG A 49 24.57 -0.48 -7.89
C ARG A 49 25.67 -0.35 -8.93
N MET A 50 25.63 0.68 -9.78
CA MET A 50 26.66 0.94 -10.80
C MET A 50 28.04 1.20 -10.19
N ARG A 51 28.08 1.80 -8.99
CA ARG A 51 29.33 2.07 -8.26
C ARG A 51 29.81 0.92 -7.37
N GLY A 52 29.09 -0.20 -7.32
CA GLY A 52 29.40 -1.34 -6.46
C GLY A 52 29.24 -1.09 -4.96
N LYS A 53 28.71 0.08 -4.54
CA LYS A 53 28.60 0.49 -3.13
C LYS A 53 27.22 0.29 -2.52
N LEU A 54 26.38 -0.52 -3.17
CA LEU A 54 24.99 -0.71 -2.77
C LEU A 54 24.86 -1.13 -1.28
N PHE A 55 25.76 -1.99 -0.81
CA PHE A 55 25.73 -2.52 0.56
C PHE A 55 26.51 -1.69 1.59
N GLU A 56 27.24 -0.66 1.16
CA GLU A 56 28.09 0.14 2.06
C GLU A 56 27.39 1.43 2.52
N TRP A 57 26.41 1.92 1.76
CA TRP A 57 25.79 3.22 2.01
C TRP A 57 24.67 3.12 3.06
N THR A 58 25.06 3.31 4.32
CA THR A 58 24.15 3.32 5.48
C THR A 58 22.99 4.31 5.35
N TRP A 59 23.23 5.50 4.78
CA TRP A 59 22.17 6.49 4.52
C TRP A 59 21.14 6.03 3.50
N PHE A 60 21.57 5.29 2.46
CA PHE A 60 20.65 4.71 1.47
C PHE A 60 19.74 3.66 2.11
N HIS A 61 20.29 2.77 2.94
CA HIS A 61 19.49 1.77 3.67
C HIS A 61 18.50 2.41 4.65
N ARG A 62 18.91 3.48 5.36
CA ARG A 62 18.01 4.22 6.26
C ARG A 62 16.88 4.91 5.49
N ALA A 63 17.20 5.52 4.35
CA ALA A 63 16.20 6.12 3.48
C ALA A 63 15.21 5.07 2.95
N ALA A 64 15.70 3.89 2.52
CA ALA A 64 14.87 2.80 2.04
C ALA A 64 13.93 2.26 3.13
N LEU A 65 14.41 2.16 4.37
CA LEU A 65 13.61 1.73 5.52
C LEU A 65 12.46 2.71 5.80
N VAL A 66 12.76 4.01 5.84
CA VAL A 66 11.74 5.05 6.05
C VAL A 66 10.77 5.15 4.87
N MET A 67 11.21 4.78 3.66
CA MET A 67 10.37 4.75 2.46
C MET A 67 9.43 3.52 2.42
N GLY A 68 9.60 2.52 3.28
CA GLY A 68 8.72 1.33 3.33
C GLY A 68 7.22 1.67 3.38
N PRO A 69 6.73 2.48 4.34
CA PRO A 69 5.32 2.85 4.42
C PRO A 69 4.87 3.90 3.39
N SER A 70 5.79 4.56 2.69
CA SER A 70 5.44 5.71 1.84
C SER A 70 4.53 5.35 0.68
N GLY A 71 4.67 4.14 0.10
CA GLY A 71 3.82 3.66 -0.98
C GLY A 71 2.36 3.56 -0.55
N PHE A 72 2.10 3.07 0.66
CA PHE A 72 0.75 3.01 1.23
C PHE A 72 0.16 4.42 1.42
N VAL A 73 0.95 5.34 1.97
CA VAL A 73 0.53 6.75 2.15
C VAL A 73 0.24 7.42 0.80
N ALA A 74 1.06 7.18 -0.22
CA ALA A 74 0.87 7.72 -1.56
C ALA A 74 -0.44 7.21 -2.20
N VAL A 75 -0.74 5.92 -2.03
CA VAL A 75 -2.00 5.32 -2.52
C VAL A 75 -3.21 5.93 -1.81
N LEU A 76 -3.16 6.07 -0.48
CA LEU A 76 -4.24 6.72 0.28
C LEU A 76 -4.43 8.18 -0.15
N ALA A 77 -3.35 8.93 -0.33
CA ALA A 77 -3.41 10.31 -0.80
C ALA A 77 -4.02 10.43 -2.20
N GLY A 78 -3.72 9.48 -3.09
CA GLY A 78 -4.35 9.37 -4.41
C GLY A 78 -5.86 9.11 -4.32
N TRP A 79 -6.26 8.13 -3.51
CA TRP A 79 -7.68 7.84 -3.27
C TRP A 79 -8.44 9.03 -2.68
N VAL A 80 -7.84 9.73 -1.72
CA VAL A 80 -8.43 10.96 -1.15
C VAL A 80 -8.60 12.01 -2.24
N THR A 81 -7.59 12.21 -3.09
CA THR A 81 -7.65 13.18 -4.19
C THR A 81 -8.79 12.86 -5.17
N THR A 82 -9.01 11.59 -5.50
CA THR A 82 -10.07 11.18 -6.43
C THR A 82 -11.46 11.21 -5.80
N GLU A 83 -11.62 10.73 -4.56
CA GLU A 83 -12.93 10.64 -3.89
C GLU A 83 -13.41 11.99 -3.36
N VAL A 84 -12.52 12.74 -2.72
CA VAL A 84 -12.85 14.10 -2.25
C VAL A 84 -13.00 15.03 -3.44
N GLY A 85 -12.28 14.79 -4.54
CA GLY A 85 -12.35 15.59 -5.77
C GLY A 85 -13.71 15.50 -6.45
N ARG A 86 -14.43 14.41 -6.20
CA ARG A 86 -15.77 14.15 -6.72
C ARG A 86 -16.89 14.76 -5.88
N GLN A 87 -16.62 15.14 -4.62
CA GLN A 87 -17.61 15.84 -3.79
C GLN A 87 -18.03 17.16 -4.47
N PRO A 88 -19.31 17.56 -4.42
CA PRO A 88 -20.43 16.99 -3.66
C PRO A 88 -21.29 15.98 -4.45
N TYR A 89 -20.75 15.34 -5.47
CA TYR A 89 -21.49 14.42 -6.33
C TYR A 89 -21.19 12.96 -5.98
N THR A 90 -22.23 12.13 -5.87
CA THR A 90 -22.07 10.67 -6.01
C THR A 90 -22.03 10.31 -7.49
N ILE A 91 -22.93 10.91 -8.28
CA ILE A 91 -22.97 10.80 -9.75
C ILE A 91 -22.97 12.21 -10.30
N TYR A 92 -21.94 12.55 -11.08
CA TYR A 92 -21.79 13.88 -11.66
C TYR A 92 -23.06 14.32 -12.40
N GLY A 93 -23.57 15.51 -12.07
CA GLY A 93 -24.75 16.10 -12.69
C GLY A 93 -26.09 15.44 -12.34
N GLN A 94 -26.10 14.31 -11.65
CA GLN A 94 -27.33 13.54 -11.40
C GLN A 94 -27.68 13.39 -9.91
N LEU A 95 -26.70 13.11 -9.04
CA LEU A 95 -26.97 12.78 -7.64
C LEU A 95 -25.91 13.40 -6.72
N LEU A 96 -26.37 14.23 -5.79
CA LEU A 96 -25.54 14.78 -4.73
C LEU A 96 -25.33 13.76 -3.61
N THR A 97 -24.14 13.77 -2.99
CA THR A 97 -23.80 12.88 -1.87
C THR A 97 -24.79 13.00 -0.72
N ALA A 98 -25.31 14.21 -0.48
CA ALA A 98 -26.32 14.49 0.55
C ALA A 98 -27.63 13.71 0.34
N HIS A 99 -27.99 13.35 -0.89
CA HIS A 99 -29.22 12.60 -1.20
C HIS A 99 -28.98 11.10 -1.40
N SER A 100 -27.74 10.64 -1.26
CA SER A 100 -27.34 9.26 -1.59
C SER A 100 -27.24 8.34 -0.37
N HIS A 101 -27.70 8.78 0.81
CA HIS A 101 -27.64 8.01 2.06
C HIS A 101 -28.99 7.38 2.42
N SER A 102 -28.97 6.21 3.07
CA SER A 102 -30.18 5.54 3.56
C SER A 102 -30.74 6.27 4.79
N PRO A 103 -32.08 6.30 4.96
CA PRO A 103 -32.73 6.93 6.12
C PRO A 103 -32.59 6.02 7.35
N LEU A 104 -31.41 6.03 7.98
CA LEU A 104 -31.10 5.29 9.19
C LEU A 104 -30.92 6.24 10.37
N ALA A 105 -31.28 5.79 11.56
CA ALA A 105 -31.05 6.56 12.78
C ALA A 105 -29.54 6.75 13.01
N ALA A 106 -29.11 7.99 13.22
CA ALA A 106 -27.70 8.34 13.44
C ALA A 106 -26.99 7.49 14.53
N PRO A 107 -27.63 7.13 15.66
CA PRO A 107 -27.02 6.27 16.68
C PRO A 107 -26.68 4.86 16.17
N ALA A 108 -27.52 4.28 15.30
CA ALA A 108 -27.30 2.94 14.75
C ALA A 108 -26.09 2.94 13.81
N VAL A 109 -25.97 3.96 12.95
CA VAL A 109 -24.82 4.14 12.05
C VAL A 109 -23.54 4.33 12.87
N ALA A 110 -23.57 5.20 13.89
CA ALA A 110 -22.42 5.43 14.76
C ALA A 110 -21.97 4.16 15.50
N ALA A 111 -22.91 3.38 16.03
CA ALA A 111 -22.60 2.10 16.68
C ALA A 111 -21.95 1.10 15.72
N SER A 112 -22.49 0.94 14.51
CA SER A 112 -21.89 0.06 13.49
C SER A 112 -20.51 0.54 13.04
N LEU A 113 -20.32 1.85 12.85
CA LEU A 113 -19.04 2.44 12.48
C LEU A 113 -17.99 2.18 13.56
N LEU A 114 -18.36 2.38 14.83
CA LEU A 114 -17.48 2.11 15.95
C LEU A 114 -17.09 0.62 16.01
N ALA A 115 -18.04 -0.28 15.80
CA ALA A 115 -17.77 -1.71 15.74
C ALA A 115 -16.76 -2.05 14.61
N PHE A 116 -16.95 -1.50 13.40
CA PHE A 116 -15.99 -1.68 12.30
C PHE A 116 -14.61 -1.12 12.64
N VAL A 117 -14.54 0.08 13.23
CA VAL A 117 -13.30 0.70 13.66
C VAL A 117 -12.55 -0.22 14.63
N VAL A 118 -13.22 -0.71 15.68
CA VAL A 118 -12.60 -1.62 16.67
C VAL A 118 -12.09 -2.90 16.02
N VAL A 119 -12.92 -3.56 15.21
CA VAL A 119 -12.53 -4.82 14.54
C VAL A 119 -11.34 -4.60 13.62
N TYR A 120 -11.32 -3.51 12.85
CA TYR A 120 -10.23 -3.22 11.92
C TYR A 120 -8.95 -2.88 12.69
N PHE A 121 -9.03 -2.09 13.77
CA PHE A 121 -7.86 -1.82 14.61
C PHE A 121 -7.25 -3.10 15.21
N VAL A 122 -8.08 -4.01 15.69
CA VAL A 122 -7.60 -5.30 16.23
C VAL A 122 -6.98 -6.14 15.11
N ALA A 123 -7.66 -6.31 13.98
CA ALA A 123 -7.20 -7.15 12.89
C ALA A 123 -5.91 -6.61 12.23
N PHE A 124 -5.88 -5.34 11.83
CA PHE A 124 -4.70 -4.71 11.24
C PHE A 124 -3.57 -4.56 12.26
N GLY A 125 -3.89 -4.23 13.53
CA GLY A 125 -2.90 -4.14 14.60
C GLY A 125 -2.21 -5.48 14.86
N ALA A 126 -2.98 -6.56 15.01
CA ALA A 126 -2.43 -7.90 15.17
C ALA A 126 -1.63 -8.34 13.94
N GLY A 127 -2.12 -8.05 12.73
CA GLY A 127 -1.43 -8.35 11.47
C GLY A 127 -0.09 -7.63 11.35
N ILE A 128 -0.04 -6.32 11.58
CA ILE A 128 1.19 -5.53 11.55
C ILE A 128 2.16 -6.01 12.63
N TYR A 129 1.68 -6.24 13.86
CA TYR A 129 2.50 -6.77 14.94
C TYR A 129 3.13 -8.12 14.55
N TYR A 130 2.33 -9.04 14.02
CA TYR A 130 2.81 -10.35 13.61
C TYR A 130 3.84 -10.27 12.47
N LEU A 131 3.59 -9.44 11.45
CA LEU A 131 4.51 -9.21 10.35
C LEU A 131 5.85 -8.64 10.86
N LEU A 132 5.81 -7.61 11.69
CA LEU A 132 7.01 -7.01 12.28
C LEU A 132 7.74 -8.00 13.20
N HIS A 133 7.01 -8.81 13.97
CA HIS A 133 7.57 -9.85 14.82
C HIS A 133 8.28 -10.94 13.99
N MET A 134 7.72 -11.34 12.86
CA MET A 134 8.36 -12.28 11.94
C MET A 134 9.60 -11.67 11.26
N MET A 135 9.50 -10.42 10.80
CA MET A 135 10.62 -9.72 10.16
C MET A 135 11.79 -9.44 11.11
N ALA A 136 11.53 -9.35 12.42
CA ALA A 136 12.55 -9.13 13.43
C ALA A 136 13.41 -10.37 13.73
N LYS A 137 13.05 -11.55 13.19
CA LYS A 137 13.87 -12.76 13.36
C LYS A 137 15.12 -12.65 12.48
N PRO A 138 16.33 -12.61 13.06
CA PRO A 138 17.55 -12.63 12.28
C PRO A 138 17.67 -13.96 11.52
N PRO A 139 18.34 -13.99 10.36
CA PRO A 139 18.59 -15.24 9.65
C PRO A 139 19.30 -16.22 10.57
N GLN A 140 18.72 -17.40 10.75
CA GLN A 140 19.32 -18.43 11.60
C GLN A 140 20.41 -19.15 10.80
N ALA A 141 21.63 -19.19 11.33
CA ALA A 141 22.81 -19.77 10.66
C ALA A 141 22.74 -21.30 10.45
N HIS A 142 21.64 -21.97 10.84
CA HIS A 142 21.47 -23.42 10.75
C HIS A 142 20.17 -23.83 10.06
N GLU A 143 19.59 -22.93 9.26
CA GLU A 143 18.54 -23.31 8.34
C GLU A 143 19.15 -24.26 7.30
N PRO A 144 18.61 -25.50 7.13
CA PRO A 144 19.10 -26.42 6.11
C PRO A 144 19.11 -25.68 4.77
N GLU A 145 20.19 -25.81 3.99
CA GLU A 145 20.19 -25.22 2.65
C GLU A 145 18.88 -25.60 1.95
N PRO A 146 18.14 -24.62 1.39
CA PRO A 146 16.97 -24.92 0.61
C PRO A 146 17.39 -25.94 -0.43
N ALA A 147 16.84 -27.15 -0.36
CA ALA A 147 17.19 -28.21 -1.29
C ALA A 147 17.18 -27.63 -2.70
N HIS A 148 18.20 -27.91 -3.52
CA HIS A 148 18.33 -27.45 -4.92
C HIS A 148 17.23 -27.99 -5.86
N MET A 149 16.07 -28.30 -5.31
CA MET A 149 14.84 -28.59 -6.00
C MET A 149 14.14 -27.26 -6.33
N PRO A 150 13.51 -27.15 -7.50
CA PRO A 150 12.63 -26.02 -7.79
C PRO A 150 11.52 -25.97 -6.73
N GLN A 151 11.61 -25.06 -5.76
CA GLN A 151 10.53 -24.77 -4.82
C GLN A 151 9.42 -24.07 -5.61
N ARG A 152 8.53 -24.87 -6.20
CA ARG A 152 7.25 -24.36 -6.73
C ARG A 152 6.36 -24.09 -5.52
N GLY A 153 5.84 -22.87 -5.42
CA GLY A 153 4.95 -22.46 -4.34
C GLY A 153 3.87 -23.52 -4.12
N ALA A 154 3.69 -23.94 -2.87
CA ALA A 154 2.75 -24.99 -2.52
C ALA A 154 1.33 -24.58 -2.94
N GLY A 155 0.88 -25.09 -4.08
CA GLY A 155 -0.54 -25.15 -4.41
C GLY A 155 -1.26 -26.10 -3.46
N ILE A 156 -2.59 -26.04 -3.47
CA ILE A 156 -3.52 -26.76 -2.59
C ILE A 156 -3.53 -28.29 -2.72
N THR A 157 -2.49 -28.91 -3.27
CA THR A 157 -2.43 -30.37 -3.47
C THR A 157 -1.01 -30.90 -3.21
N PRO A 158 -0.66 -31.29 -1.97
CA PRO A 158 0.60 -31.96 -1.70
C PRO A 158 0.44 -33.47 -1.96
N ALA A 159 0.68 -33.92 -3.19
CA ALA A 159 0.84 -35.33 -3.52
C ALA A 159 1.92 -35.41 -4.60
N PRO A 160 3.20 -35.65 -4.24
CA PRO A 160 3.66 -36.95 -3.77
C PRO A 160 4.92 -36.93 -2.86
N ALA A 161 5.09 -35.95 -1.97
CA ALA A 161 6.29 -35.86 -1.11
C ALA A 161 6.38 -36.93 0.02
N VAL A 162 5.50 -37.94 0.01
CA VAL A 162 5.41 -38.97 1.07
C VAL A 162 6.00 -40.33 0.65
N GLN A 163 6.38 -40.54 -0.61
CA GLN A 163 6.79 -41.88 -1.06
C GLN A 163 8.27 -41.98 -1.47
N GLY A 164 9.09 -42.56 -0.59
CA GLY A 164 10.21 -43.44 -0.97
C GLY A 164 11.60 -43.08 -0.41
N ASP A 165 12.05 -43.80 0.63
CA ASP A 165 13.19 -44.74 0.52
C ASP A 165 13.50 -45.47 1.86
N PRO A 166 13.13 -46.76 2.04
CA PRO A 166 13.70 -47.60 3.08
C PRO A 166 15.00 -48.24 2.58
N LYS A 167 16.12 -47.62 2.99
CA LYS A 167 17.51 -48.09 3.00
C LYS A 167 17.77 -49.52 2.50
N HIS A 168 18.48 -49.62 1.37
CA HIS A 168 19.19 -50.82 0.94
C HIS A 168 20.24 -51.24 1.99
N GLY A 169 20.24 -52.55 2.27
CA GLY A 169 21.11 -53.23 3.24
C GLY A 169 22.58 -53.27 2.83
N ALA A 170 23.39 -53.52 3.86
CA ALA A 170 24.84 -53.52 3.87
C ALA A 170 25.49 -54.56 2.94
N VAL A 171 26.69 -54.20 2.50
CA VAL A 171 27.70 -55.04 1.84
C VAL A 171 28.27 -56.05 2.84
N ALA A 172 28.24 -57.35 2.49
CA ALA A 172 29.27 -58.36 2.75
C ALA A 172 28.99 -59.59 1.88
#